data_AF-C7ZEI0-F1
#
_entry.id   AF-C7ZEI0-F1
#
_cell.length_a   1.000
_cell.length_b   1.000
_cell.length_c   1.000
_cell.angle_alpha   90.00
_cell.angle_beta   90.00
_cell.angle_gamma   90.00
#
_symmetry.space_group_name_H-M   'P 1'
#
loop_
_entity.id
_entity.type
_entity.pdbx_description
1 polymer ?
#
loop_
_entity_poly.entity_id
_entity_poly.type
_entity_poly.pdbx_seq_one_letter_code
_entity_poly.pdbx_strand_id
1 'polypeptide(L)'
;MAILLNSLAALQFKAGSFIAVIVILIALVAVAPLLGRLAPPRGAPRAFGGHGGLNSPTFTKSRNEYLRHGKEQSPDKQFSFWHGPNHMVSVSGDVARTVFLTSRKLNALAAFATLSGSFLKIDSLTNSYVRLALLTFKRCAQDEHIEVNLPRLIDDSRRFLETIDQSEAWDPVENLSYLMYQLTHRMAGTHDIANDPDLVARTRDIYKPLDDYSLFEIWFPLLPTPSKFKKAWAYARLHWIVQGFITDRRRTGRRESDAMQMMMDQEFTDPVITVAVIGAMLAGVLNMTVNGAWNLLYLAHNPNWLSKLRTEVDQAIVKYRRSANEDVSDVFKRLGLKDWESEFPLFEQILKETMRFTMAGQIVRKNIGNKGVSVGDTDFVIPKDSLAVYSVEDAHMDPSVYRDPLEWDPSRYDKGKDEGLQSPHSFLGWGSGNHRCPAMRFSKLNMLVPTVMLVALYDFEVCNDQGESSNEPLPSLSYDGVGSGRPTGKVHVKFSPRTREGV
;
A
#
# COMPACT_ATOMS: atom_id res chain seq x y z
N MET A 1 31.82 39.15 -4.06
CA MET A 1 32.38 38.04 -4.89
C MET A 1 33.91 38.10 -4.94
N ALA A 2 34.53 39.23 -5.30
CA ALA A 2 36.00 39.37 -5.34
C ALA A 2 36.71 39.21 -3.98
N ILE A 3 36.10 39.65 -2.87
CA ILE A 3 36.65 39.46 -1.52
C ILE A 3 36.57 37.99 -1.07
N LEU A 4 35.52 37.28 -1.46
CA LEU A 4 35.37 35.84 -1.18
C LEU A 4 36.39 34.99 -1.95
N LEU A 5 36.69 35.40 -3.19
CA LEU A 5 37.68 34.74 -4.06
C LEU A 5 39.13 34.94 -3.56
N ASN A 6 39.47 36.14 -3.06
CA ASN A 6 40.80 36.38 -2.49
C ASN A 6 41.02 35.67 -1.14
N SER A 7 39.98 35.49 -0.34
CA SER A 7 40.08 34.72 0.92
C SER A 7 40.26 33.22 0.69
N LEU A 8 39.80 32.67 -0.45
CA LEU A 8 39.97 31.26 -0.83
C LEU A 8 41.39 30.94 -1.33
N ALA A 9 42.11 31.92 -1.88
CA ALA A 9 43.46 31.75 -2.40
C ALA A 9 44.56 31.65 -1.31
N ALA A 10 44.26 32.08 -0.08
CA ALA A 10 45.21 32.08 1.05
C ALA A 10 45.18 30.80 1.90
N LEU A 11 44.27 29.87 1.64
CA LEU A 11 44.24 28.59 2.35
C LEU A 11 45.18 27.58 1.65
N GLN A 12 46.33 27.32 2.27
CA GLN A 12 47.09 26.09 2.00
C GLN A 12 46.21 24.89 2.41
N PHE A 13 45.47 24.34 1.45
CA PHE A 13 44.55 23.23 1.70
C PHE A 13 45.32 21.94 1.99
N LYS A 14 45.49 21.61 3.28
CA LYS A 14 45.67 20.22 3.69
C LYS A 14 44.43 19.44 3.25
N ALA A 15 44.58 18.21 2.77
CA ALA A 15 43.46 17.41 2.23
C ALA A 15 42.21 17.36 3.14
N GLY A 16 42.39 17.42 4.48
CA GLY A 16 41.30 17.52 5.45
C GLY A 16 40.48 18.82 5.38
N SER A 17 41.09 19.96 5.06
CA SER A 17 40.39 21.24 4.89
C SER A 17 39.54 21.27 3.62
N PHE A 18 39.93 20.54 2.57
CA PHE A 18 39.20 20.49 1.30
C PHE A 18 37.92 19.65 1.44
N ILE A 19 38.03 18.52 2.14
CA ILE A 19 36.88 17.68 2.51
C ILE A 19 35.90 18.48 3.37
N ALA A 20 36.39 19.23 4.37
CA ALA A 20 35.54 20.06 5.22
C ALA A 20 34.76 21.12 4.42
N VAL A 21 35.41 21.80 3.46
CA VAL A 21 34.74 22.78 2.59
C VAL A 21 33.70 22.13 1.69
N ILE A 22 33.99 20.95 1.11
CA ILE A 22 33.02 20.19 0.33
C ILE A 22 31.81 19.79 1.18
N VAL A 23 32.03 19.29 2.40
CA VAL A 23 30.96 18.90 3.32
C VAL A 23 30.09 20.11 3.68
N ILE A 24 30.70 21.26 3.99
CA ILE A 24 29.96 22.50 4.29
C ILE A 24 29.17 22.98 3.07
N LEU A 25 29.76 22.95 1.87
CA LEU A 25 29.07 23.34 0.64
C LEU A 25 27.89 22.42 0.34
N ILE A 26 28.07 21.11 0.49
CA ILE A 26 26.99 20.11 0.34
C ILE A 26 25.88 20.38 1.36
N ALA A 27 26.23 20.66 2.62
CA ALA A 27 25.25 20.98 3.65
C ALA A 27 24.49 22.27 3.35
N LEU A 28 25.17 23.32 2.90
CA LEU A 28 24.54 24.59 2.52
C LEU A 28 23.61 24.43 1.32
N VAL A 29 24.03 23.70 0.27
CA VAL A 29 23.19 23.40 -0.89
C VAL A 29 21.97 22.55 -0.50
N ALA A 30 22.14 21.60 0.43
CA ALA A 30 21.04 20.76 0.90
C ALA A 30 20.03 21.52 1.78
N VAL A 31 20.48 22.53 2.54
CA VAL A 31 19.63 23.31 3.46
C VAL A 31 19.04 24.56 2.79
N ALA A 32 19.67 25.12 1.76
CA ALA A 32 19.20 26.33 1.07
C ALA A 32 17.71 26.29 0.63
N PRO A 33 17.16 25.17 0.11
CA PRO A 33 15.73 25.09 -0.24
C PRO A 33 14.77 25.25 0.96
N LEU A 34 15.24 24.99 2.19
CA LEU A 34 14.45 25.07 3.42
C LEU A 34 14.42 26.50 4.00
N LEU A 35 15.44 27.31 3.71
CA LEU A 35 15.60 28.66 4.30
C LEU A 35 14.84 29.76 3.54
N GLY A 36 14.47 29.53 2.28
CA GLY A 36 13.90 30.58 1.41
C GLY A 36 12.37 30.57 1.23
N ARG A 37 11.62 29.76 1.97
CA ARG A 37 10.21 29.46 1.64
C ARG A 37 9.27 29.76 2.80
N LEU A 38 8.86 31.02 2.89
CA LEU A 38 7.97 31.53 3.94
C LEU A 38 6.51 31.62 3.46
N ALA A 39 6.28 32.00 2.20
CA ALA A 39 4.94 32.18 1.63
C ALA A 39 4.55 31.03 0.69
N PRO A 40 3.27 30.60 0.69
CA PRO A 40 2.74 29.71 -0.33
C PRO A 40 2.90 30.31 -1.74
N PRO A 41 3.03 29.48 -2.80
CA PRO A 41 2.98 29.94 -4.17
C PRO A 41 1.68 30.70 -4.46
N ARG A 42 1.73 31.62 -5.42
CA ARG A 42 0.58 32.45 -5.80
C ARG A 42 -0.66 31.60 -6.12
N GLY A 43 -1.78 31.96 -5.48
CA GLY A 43 -3.05 31.26 -5.63
C GLY A 43 -3.22 30.01 -4.79
N ALA A 44 -2.24 29.60 -3.98
CA ALA A 44 -2.43 28.51 -3.03
C ALA A 44 -3.26 28.96 -1.81
N PRO A 45 -3.93 28.03 -1.08
CA PRO A 45 -4.53 28.32 0.22
C PRO A 45 -3.54 28.93 1.21
N ARG A 46 -4.06 29.56 2.26
CA ARG A 46 -3.24 30.17 3.33
C ARG A 46 -2.33 29.15 4.00
N ALA A 47 -1.16 29.60 4.42
CA ALA A 47 -0.23 28.77 5.16
C ALA A 47 -0.77 28.42 6.56
N PHE A 48 -0.60 27.17 6.99
CA PHE A 48 -0.88 26.70 8.35
C PHE A 48 0.43 26.27 9.04
N GLY A 49 0.60 26.63 10.32
CA GLY A 49 1.69 26.13 11.16
C GLY A 49 3.03 26.89 11.14
N GLY A 50 3.03 28.23 11.19
CA GLY A 50 4.25 29.04 11.39
C GLY A 50 4.97 29.45 10.10
N HIS A 51 6.18 30.02 10.18
CA HIS A 51 6.92 30.61 9.04
C HIS A 51 8.23 29.83 8.74
N GLY A 52 8.35 29.18 7.57
CA GLY A 52 9.62 28.66 7.01
C GLY A 52 9.62 27.18 6.60
N GLY A 53 10.62 26.72 5.83
CA GLY A 53 10.69 25.34 5.31
C GLY A 53 10.96 24.24 6.34
N LEU A 54 11.07 24.60 7.63
CA LEU A 54 11.08 23.67 8.77
C LEU A 54 9.66 23.38 9.30
N ASN A 55 8.62 23.97 8.70
CA ASN A 55 7.21 23.86 9.11
C ASN A 55 6.59 22.50 8.74
N SER A 56 6.93 21.43 9.46
CA SER A 56 5.95 20.43 9.96
C SER A 56 6.64 19.15 10.47
N PRO A 57 7.51 19.21 11.49
CA PRO A 57 7.91 17.99 12.21
C PRO A 57 6.67 17.31 12.79
N THR A 58 5.62 18.09 13.11
CA THR A 58 4.33 17.60 13.59
C THR A 58 3.59 16.78 12.53
N PHE A 59 3.46 17.26 11.28
CA PHE A 59 2.87 16.44 10.20
C PHE A 59 3.58 15.11 10.06
N THR A 60 4.89 15.08 10.28
CA THR A 60 5.68 13.86 10.18
C THR A 60 5.38 12.86 11.29
N LYS A 61 5.13 13.34 12.52
CA LYS A 61 4.89 12.51 13.70
C LYS A 61 3.43 12.10 13.85
N SER A 62 2.50 13.00 13.53
CA SER A 62 1.06 12.80 13.64
C SER A 62 0.34 13.37 12.41
N ARG A 63 0.32 12.60 11.31
CA ARG A 63 -0.13 13.10 9.99
C ARG A 63 -1.60 13.47 10.00
N ASN A 64 -2.45 12.54 10.41
CA ASN A 64 -3.89 12.75 10.43
C ASN A 64 -4.30 13.86 11.41
N GLU A 65 -3.68 13.88 12.58
CA GLU A 65 -3.91 14.93 13.58
C GLU A 65 -3.53 16.32 13.04
N TYR A 66 -2.38 16.46 12.39
CA TYR A 66 -1.96 17.71 11.77
C TYR A 66 -2.95 18.17 10.68
N LEU A 67 -3.44 17.23 9.85
CA LEU A 67 -4.44 17.54 8.83
C LEU A 67 -5.78 17.98 9.43
N ARG A 68 -6.22 17.31 10.51
CA ARG A 68 -7.46 17.65 11.23
C ARG A 68 -7.38 19.06 11.84
N HIS A 69 -6.33 19.35 12.60
CA HIS A 69 -6.13 20.68 13.20
C HIS A 69 -6.00 21.79 12.16
N GLY A 70 -5.26 21.55 11.08
CA GLY A 70 -5.11 22.53 10.01
C GLY A 70 -6.43 22.80 9.30
N LYS A 71 -7.27 21.78 9.11
CA LYS A 71 -8.60 21.90 8.54
C LYS A 71 -9.53 22.73 9.44
N GLU A 72 -9.54 22.46 10.74
CA GLU A 72 -10.38 23.16 11.72
C GLU A 72 -10.01 24.64 11.86
N GLN A 73 -8.72 24.99 11.74
CA GLN A 73 -8.24 26.37 11.88
C GLN A 73 -8.28 27.18 10.57
N SER A 74 -8.60 26.54 9.44
CA SER A 74 -8.61 27.19 8.14
C SER A 74 -10.04 27.57 7.74
N PRO A 75 -10.33 28.85 7.38
CA PRO A 75 -11.68 29.29 7.06
C PRO A 75 -12.38 28.44 5.99
N ASP A 76 -11.66 28.06 4.95
CA ASP A 76 -12.18 27.27 3.83
C ASP A 76 -11.96 25.76 4.02
N LYS A 77 -11.45 25.33 5.18
CA LYS A 77 -11.03 23.95 5.48
C LYS A 77 -9.88 23.43 4.61
N GLN A 78 -9.15 24.33 3.94
CA GLN A 78 -8.06 24.05 3.01
C GLN A 78 -6.86 24.89 3.42
N PHE A 79 -5.65 24.33 3.33
CA PHE A 79 -4.45 25.06 3.75
C PHE A 79 -3.20 24.55 3.06
N SER A 80 -2.16 25.38 3.10
CA SER A 80 -0.84 25.07 2.57
C SER A 80 0.17 24.88 3.69
N PHE A 81 1.16 24.02 3.47
CA PHE A 81 2.30 23.85 4.37
C PHE A 81 3.52 23.31 3.61
N TRP A 82 4.68 23.30 4.25
CA TRP A 82 5.93 22.86 3.63
C TRP A 82 6.44 21.58 4.28
N HIS A 83 6.49 20.48 3.54
CA HIS A 83 7.09 19.23 4.01
C HIS A 83 8.49 19.06 3.41
N GLY A 84 9.49 19.55 4.13
CA GLY A 84 10.84 19.71 3.60
C GLY A 84 10.84 20.67 2.39
N PRO A 85 11.43 20.31 1.24
CA PRO A 85 11.42 21.15 0.05
C PRO A 85 10.09 21.08 -0.73
N ASN A 86 9.08 20.35 -0.25
CA ASN A 86 7.86 20.11 -1.00
C ASN A 86 6.72 20.99 -0.51
N HIS A 87 6.11 21.74 -1.42
CA HIS A 87 4.89 22.50 -1.14
C HIS A 87 3.69 21.56 -1.10
N MET A 88 2.99 21.53 0.04
CA MET A 88 1.81 20.70 0.26
C MET A 88 0.56 21.58 0.28
N VAL A 89 -0.52 21.13 -0.37
CA VAL A 89 -1.85 21.73 -0.32
C VAL A 89 -2.80 20.68 0.23
N SER A 90 -3.26 20.87 1.48
CA SER A 90 -4.29 20.04 2.08
C SER A 90 -5.65 20.42 1.51
N VAL A 91 -6.34 19.42 0.95
CA VAL A 91 -7.66 19.58 0.39
C VAL A 91 -8.70 18.70 1.09
N SER A 92 -9.89 19.25 1.33
CA SER A 92 -10.99 18.60 2.06
C SER A 92 -12.36 18.80 1.41
N GLY A 93 -13.33 17.98 1.78
CA GLY A 93 -14.71 18.06 1.28
C GLY A 93 -14.92 17.52 -0.13
N ASP A 94 -16.20 17.35 -0.51
CA ASP A 94 -16.62 16.54 -1.66
C ASP A 94 -16.17 17.08 -3.02
N VAL A 95 -16.26 18.41 -3.20
CA VAL A 95 -15.83 19.07 -4.44
C VAL A 95 -14.32 18.89 -4.63
N ALA A 96 -13.55 19.14 -3.57
CA ALA A 96 -12.10 19.00 -3.64
C ALA A 96 -11.67 17.53 -3.75
N ARG A 97 -12.36 16.61 -3.08
CA ARG A 97 -12.18 15.15 -3.24
C ARG A 97 -12.39 14.75 -4.70
N THR A 98 -13.46 15.21 -5.34
CA THR A 98 -13.75 14.91 -6.73
C THR A 98 -12.65 15.42 -7.66
N VAL A 99 -12.24 16.69 -7.53
CA VAL A 99 -11.12 17.25 -8.31
C VAL A 99 -9.82 16.49 -8.04
N PHE A 100 -9.52 16.21 -6.78
CA PHE A 100 -8.34 15.48 -6.34
C PHE A 100 -8.27 14.14 -7.05
N LEU A 101 -9.38 13.40 -7.12
CA LEU A 101 -9.49 12.04 -7.65
C LEU A 101 -9.56 11.96 -9.19
N THR A 102 -10.13 12.97 -9.85
CA THR A 102 -10.46 12.95 -11.28
C THR A 102 -9.60 13.87 -12.16
N SER A 103 -8.83 14.79 -11.58
CA SER A 103 -7.94 15.65 -12.36
C SER A 103 -6.79 14.86 -12.98
N ARG A 104 -6.64 14.92 -14.30
CA ARG A 104 -5.51 14.29 -15.03
C ARG A 104 -4.15 14.92 -14.70
N LYS A 105 -4.15 16.13 -14.12
CA LYS A 105 -2.93 16.85 -13.71
C LYS A 105 -2.40 16.37 -12.35
N LEU A 106 -3.22 15.71 -11.54
CA LEU A 106 -2.84 15.24 -10.20
C LEU A 106 -2.41 13.77 -10.28
N ASN A 107 -1.12 13.50 -10.13
CA ASN A 107 -0.53 12.18 -10.35
C ASN A 107 0.01 11.55 -9.05
N ALA A 108 -0.48 10.34 -8.74
CA ALA A 108 -0.09 9.59 -7.53
C ALA A 108 1.35 9.05 -7.60
N LEU A 109 1.79 8.50 -8.75
CA LEU A 109 3.14 7.95 -8.90
C LEU A 109 4.22 9.04 -8.79
N ALA A 110 3.96 10.21 -9.35
CA ALA A 110 4.85 11.36 -9.23
C ALA A 110 4.93 11.88 -7.78
N ALA A 111 3.84 11.82 -7.01
CA ALA A 111 3.88 12.11 -5.58
C ALA A 111 4.68 11.05 -4.82
N PHE A 112 4.43 9.77 -5.08
CA PHE A 112 5.16 8.66 -4.47
C PHE A 112 6.67 8.79 -4.71
N ALA A 113 7.10 9.03 -5.94
CA ALA A 113 8.50 9.20 -6.28
C ALA A 113 9.12 10.46 -5.61
N THR A 114 8.34 11.53 -5.45
CA THR A 114 8.80 12.72 -4.70
C THR A 114 8.97 12.44 -3.21
N LEU A 115 8.07 11.66 -2.60
CA LEU A 115 8.04 11.40 -1.15
C LEU A 115 8.79 10.13 -0.71
N SER A 116 9.23 9.28 -1.63
CA SER A 116 10.08 8.11 -1.33
C SER A 116 11.58 8.44 -1.38
N GLY A 117 11.94 9.71 -1.57
CA GLY A 117 13.34 10.15 -1.67
C GLY A 117 14.06 9.61 -2.92
N SER A 118 13.28 9.15 -3.91
CA SER A 118 13.62 8.49 -5.19
C SER A 118 15.10 8.16 -5.41
N PHE A 119 15.48 6.92 -5.10
CA PHE A 119 16.63 6.24 -5.71
C PHE A 119 16.35 5.84 -7.17
N LEU A 120 15.07 5.74 -7.57
CA LEU A 120 14.62 5.58 -8.95
C LEU A 120 14.20 6.96 -9.47
N LYS A 121 14.90 7.51 -10.47
CA LYS A 121 14.59 8.83 -11.04
C LYS A 121 13.15 8.87 -11.58
N ILE A 122 12.42 9.92 -11.22
CA ILE A 122 11.00 10.19 -11.57
C ILE A 122 10.75 10.05 -13.09
N ASP A 123 11.71 10.45 -13.92
CA ASP A 123 11.57 10.42 -15.38
C ASP A 123 11.54 9.00 -15.97
N SER A 124 12.12 8.00 -15.30
CA SER A 124 12.02 6.61 -15.77
C SER A 124 10.67 5.99 -15.41
N LEU A 125 10.09 6.35 -14.27
CA LEU A 125 8.79 5.85 -13.79
C LEU A 125 7.58 6.59 -14.39
N THR A 126 7.75 7.82 -14.87
CA THR A 126 6.70 8.61 -15.53
C THR A 126 6.72 8.51 -17.06
N ASN A 127 7.73 7.81 -17.62
CA ASN A 127 7.80 7.49 -19.04
C ASN A 127 6.61 6.62 -19.47
N SER A 128 6.10 6.88 -20.68
CA SER A 128 5.12 6.07 -21.40
C SER A 128 5.33 4.55 -21.28
N TYR A 129 6.58 4.10 -21.20
CA TYR A 129 6.95 2.68 -21.04
C TYR A 129 6.56 2.06 -19.69
N VAL A 130 6.71 2.79 -18.57
CA VAL A 130 6.28 2.29 -17.25
C VAL A 130 4.75 2.33 -17.12
N ARG A 131 4.09 3.29 -17.76
CA ARG A 131 2.63 3.26 -17.91
C ARG A 131 2.16 2.03 -18.68
N LEU A 132 2.89 1.60 -19.70
CA LEU A 132 2.57 0.40 -20.47
C LEU A 132 2.77 -0.87 -19.63
N ALA A 133 3.84 -0.94 -18.82
CA ALA A 133 4.03 -2.02 -17.86
C ALA A 133 2.93 -2.06 -16.78
N LEU A 134 2.42 -0.91 -16.34
CA LEU A 134 1.26 -0.83 -15.44
C LEU A 134 -0.04 -1.33 -16.08
N LEU A 135 -0.15 -1.33 -17.42
CA LEU A 135 -1.27 -1.97 -18.11
C LEU A 135 -1.21 -3.50 -18.05
N THR A 136 -0.02 -4.09 -17.84
CA THR A 136 0.11 -5.54 -17.57
C THR A 136 -0.71 -5.92 -16.34
N PHE A 137 -0.74 -5.09 -15.28
CA PHE A 137 -1.57 -5.39 -14.10
C PHE A 137 -3.07 -5.43 -14.40
N LYS A 138 -3.55 -4.66 -15.38
CA LYS A 138 -4.94 -4.79 -15.84
C LYS A 138 -5.18 -6.13 -16.53
N ARG A 139 -4.20 -6.64 -17.30
CA ARG A 139 -4.27 -7.97 -17.90
C ARG A 139 -4.22 -9.08 -16.85
N CYS A 140 -3.37 -8.93 -15.84
CA CYS A 140 -3.33 -9.82 -14.68
C CYS A 140 -4.64 -9.85 -13.89
N ALA A 141 -5.52 -8.86 -14.06
CA ALA A 141 -6.84 -8.84 -13.43
C ALA A 141 -7.96 -9.45 -14.30
N GLN A 142 -7.65 -9.96 -15.50
CA GLN A 142 -8.61 -10.61 -16.39
C GLN A 142 -8.82 -12.08 -16.00
N ASP A 143 -9.99 -12.64 -16.38
CA ASP A 143 -10.41 -14.00 -16.05
C ASP A 143 -9.32 -15.02 -16.38
N GLU A 144 -8.80 -14.98 -17.61
CA GLU A 144 -7.81 -15.93 -18.15
C GLU A 144 -6.57 -16.06 -17.25
N HIS A 145 -6.01 -14.94 -16.80
CA HIS A 145 -4.82 -14.96 -15.95
C HIS A 145 -5.14 -15.44 -14.53
N ILE A 146 -6.25 -14.98 -13.98
CA ILE A 146 -6.67 -15.34 -12.62
C ILE A 146 -6.98 -16.85 -12.57
N GLU A 147 -7.76 -17.37 -13.52
CA GLU A 147 -8.18 -18.78 -13.58
C GLU A 147 -6.99 -19.73 -13.66
N VAL A 148 -6.00 -19.43 -14.49
CA VAL A 148 -4.79 -20.26 -14.63
C VAL A 148 -3.95 -20.28 -13.34
N ASN A 149 -4.02 -19.23 -12.53
CA ASN A 149 -3.25 -19.11 -11.30
C ASN A 149 -4.01 -19.53 -10.05
N LEU A 150 -5.34 -19.56 -10.09
CA LEU A 150 -6.21 -19.83 -8.95
C LEU A 150 -5.88 -21.15 -8.22
N PRO A 151 -5.64 -22.30 -8.89
CA PRO A 151 -5.25 -23.52 -8.19
C PRO A 151 -3.95 -23.35 -7.38
N ARG A 152 -2.98 -22.60 -7.92
CA ARG A 152 -1.70 -22.32 -7.23
C ARG A 152 -1.91 -21.43 -6.01
N LEU A 153 -2.83 -20.47 -6.08
CA LEU A 153 -3.19 -19.65 -4.91
C LEU A 153 -3.77 -20.49 -3.78
N ILE A 154 -4.64 -21.45 -4.13
CA ILE A 154 -5.27 -22.36 -3.16
C ILE A 154 -4.20 -23.27 -2.55
N ASP A 155 -3.31 -23.85 -3.36
CA ASP A 155 -2.23 -24.72 -2.89
C ASP A 155 -1.22 -23.99 -2.00
N ASP A 156 -0.79 -22.79 -2.40
CA ASP A 156 0.12 -21.97 -1.59
C ASP A 156 -0.54 -21.56 -0.27
N SER A 157 -1.82 -21.19 -0.31
CA SER A 157 -2.59 -20.83 0.89
C SER A 157 -2.75 -22.04 1.82
N ARG A 158 -3.06 -23.23 1.29
CA ARG A 158 -3.16 -24.47 2.07
C ARG A 158 -1.84 -24.77 2.78
N ARG A 159 -0.74 -24.79 2.03
CA ARG A 159 0.59 -25.09 2.56
C ARG A 159 1.02 -24.09 3.63
N PHE A 160 0.74 -22.81 3.42
CA PHE A 160 1.00 -21.79 4.43
C PHE A 160 0.21 -22.01 5.72
N LEU A 161 -1.07 -22.36 5.62
CA LEU A 161 -1.88 -22.64 6.82
C LEU A 161 -1.37 -23.87 7.58
N GLU A 162 -0.83 -24.88 6.90
CA GLU A 162 -0.20 -26.05 7.53
C GLU A 162 1.06 -25.70 8.34
N THR A 163 1.70 -24.55 8.08
CA THR A 163 2.86 -24.10 8.86
C THR A 163 2.49 -23.35 10.14
N ILE A 164 1.19 -23.14 10.41
CA ILE A 164 0.75 -22.47 11.64
C ILE A 164 1.03 -23.38 12.85
N ASP A 165 1.93 -22.95 13.72
CA ASP A 165 2.13 -23.57 15.04
C ASP A 165 1.00 -23.14 15.98
N GLN A 166 0.27 -24.13 16.49
CA GLN A 166 -0.88 -23.94 17.37
C GLN A 166 -0.47 -23.63 18.83
N SER A 167 0.80 -23.84 19.17
CA SER A 167 1.33 -23.60 20.51
C SER A 167 1.88 -22.19 20.70
N GLU A 168 2.06 -21.43 19.61
CA GLU A 168 2.67 -20.11 19.63
C GLU A 168 1.65 -18.98 19.35
N ALA A 169 1.94 -17.82 19.93
CA ALA A 169 1.21 -16.59 19.65
C ALA A 169 1.64 -16.06 18.27
N TRP A 170 0.69 -15.93 17.34
CA TRP A 170 0.95 -15.62 15.94
C TRP A 170 0.80 -14.12 15.67
N ASP A 171 1.82 -13.45 15.10
CA ASP A 171 1.74 -12.03 14.71
C ASP A 171 1.11 -11.93 13.30
N PRO A 172 -0.12 -11.37 13.18
CA PRO A 172 -0.80 -11.36 11.89
C PRO A 172 -0.10 -10.57 10.80
N VAL A 173 0.62 -9.50 11.15
CA VAL A 173 1.27 -8.64 10.16
C VAL A 173 2.57 -9.31 9.70
N GLU A 174 3.37 -9.84 10.62
CA GLU A 174 4.63 -10.50 10.30
C GLU A 174 4.40 -11.77 9.49
N ASN A 175 3.51 -12.66 9.96
CA ASN A 175 3.31 -13.95 9.33
C ASN A 175 2.59 -13.85 7.97
N LEU A 176 1.56 -13.00 7.83
CA LEU A 176 0.89 -12.80 6.53
C LEU A 176 1.79 -12.11 5.50
N SER A 177 2.86 -11.43 5.91
CA SER A 177 3.79 -10.80 4.95
C SER A 177 4.41 -11.82 3.99
N TYR A 178 4.71 -13.03 4.47
CA TYR A 178 5.24 -14.12 3.65
C TYR A 178 4.22 -14.55 2.59
N LEU A 179 3.01 -14.91 3.03
CA LEU A 179 1.97 -15.38 2.14
C LEU A 179 1.60 -14.32 1.11
N MET A 180 1.38 -13.07 1.53
CA MET A 180 1.02 -12.00 0.60
C MET A 180 2.13 -11.73 -0.41
N TYR A 181 3.40 -11.86 -0.03
CA TYR A 181 4.52 -11.76 -0.97
C TYR A 181 4.46 -12.89 -2.02
N GLN A 182 4.28 -14.14 -1.58
CA GLN A 182 4.16 -15.30 -2.47
C GLN A 182 2.95 -15.19 -3.43
N LEU A 183 1.76 -14.89 -2.92
CA LEU A 183 0.54 -14.76 -3.72
C LEU A 183 0.61 -13.56 -4.67
N THR A 184 1.32 -12.49 -4.31
CA THR A 184 1.58 -11.38 -5.24
C THR A 184 2.47 -11.84 -6.40
N HIS A 185 3.46 -12.70 -6.15
CA HIS A 185 4.28 -13.28 -7.23
C HIS A 185 3.45 -14.17 -8.17
N ARG A 186 2.48 -14.94 -7.65
CA ARG A 186 1.54 -15.73 -8.48
C ARG A 186 0.76 -14.87 -9.46
N MET A 187 0.28 -13.72 -9.00
CA MET A 187 -0.62 -12.86 -9.76
C MET A 187 0.09 -11.81 -10.62
N ALA A 188 1.12 -11.16 -10.09
CA ALA A 188 1.70 -9.95 -10.68
C ALA A 188 3.23 -9.98 -10.77
N GLY A 189 3.86 -11.11 -10.42
CA GLY A 189 5.31 -11.27 -10.44
C GLY A 189 5.79 -12.43 -11.30
N THR A 190 6.54 -13.34 -10.68
CA THR A 190 7.16 -14.50 -11.33
C THR A 190 6.96 -15.74 -10.48
N HIS A 191 6.59 -16.85 -11.13
CA HIS A 191 6.46 -18.16 -10.51
C HIS A 191 7.80 -18.74 -10.09
N ASP A 192 8.93 -18.31 -10.69
CA ASP A 192 10.26 -18.79 -10.27
C ASP A 192 10.53 -18.49 -8.80
N ILE A 193 10.07 -17.33 -8.31
CA ILE A 193 10.17 -16.99 -6.88
C ILE A 193 9.07 -17.72 -6.10
N ALA A 194 7.81 -17.65 -6.53
CA ALA A 194 6.70 -18.24 -5.77
C ALA A 194 6.75 -19.77 -5.62
N ASN A 195 7.47 -20.47 -6.49
CA ASN A 195 7.64 -21.93 -6.43
C ASN A 195 8.67 -22.39 -5.37
N ASP A 196 9.55 -21.51 -4.92
CA ASP A 196 10.67 -21.84 -4.04
C ASP A 196 10.56 -21.07 -2.71
N PRO A 197 10.21 -21.74 -1.60
CA PRO A 197 10.06 -21.09 -0.30
C PRO A 197 11.29 -20.30 0.18
N ASP A 198 12.49 -20.80 -0.13
CA ASP A 198 13.74 -20.12 0.25
C ASP A 198 13.93 -18.85 -0.56
N LEU A 199 13.56 -18.87 -1.85
CA LEU A 199 13.56 -17.67 -2.68
C LEU A 199 12.49 -16.67 -2.23
N VAL A 200 11.28 -17.10 -1.86
CA VAL A 200 10.25 -16.22 -1.28
C VAL A 200 10.80 -15.51 -0.06
N ALA A 201 11.31 -16.26 0.94
CA ALA A 201 11.85 -15.69 2.16
C ALA A 201 13.02 -14.73 1.88
N ARG A 202 14.01 -15.17 1.08
CA ARG A 202 15.20 -14.38 0.74
C ARG A 202 14.85 -13.09 0.00
N THR A 203 13.98 -13.15 -1.00
CA THR A 203 13.64 -11.98 -1.81
C THR A 203 12.77 -10.99 -1.07
N ARG A 204 11.85 -11.46 -0.20
CA ARG A 204 11.11 -10.62 0.75
C ARG A 204 12.05 -9.85 1.68
N ASP A 205 13.07 -10.51 2.23
CA ASP A 205 14.02 -9.86 3.14
C ASP A 205 14.91 -8.83 2.41
N ILE A 206 15.30 -9.11 1.16
CA ILE A 206 15.99 -8.14 0.31
C ILE A 206 15.08 -6.95 -0.01
N TYR A 207 13.78 -7.19 -0.16
CA TYR A 207 12.79 -6.17 -0.48
C TYR A 207 12.47 -5.23 0.70
N LYS A 208 12.53 -5.70 1.95
CA LYS A 208 12.16 -4.94 3.16
C LYS A 208 12.71 -3.50 3.23
N PRO A 209 13.99 -3.20 2.92
CA PRO A 209 14.50 -1.82 2.94
C PRO A 209 13.87 -0.90 1.88
N LEU A 210 13.29 -1.44 0.80
CA LEU A 210 12.59 -0.67 -0.23
C LEU A 210 11.27 -0.09 0.29
N ASP A 211 10.65 -0.76 1.27
CA ASP A 211 9.42 -0.32 1.94
C ASP A 211 9.64 0.72 3.04
N ASP A 212 10.89 0.93 3.46
CA ASP A 212 11.20 1.88 4.52
C ASP A 212 11.13 3.33 4.00
N TYR A 213 10.39 4.19 4.70
CA TYR A 213 10.32 5.62 4.42
C TYR A 213 11.23 6.39 5.37
N SER A 214 12.10 7.24 4.83
CA SER A 214 12.99 8.08 5.62
C SER A 214 12.63 9.55 5.48
N LEU A 215 12.26 10.17 6.58
CA LEU A 215 11.95 11.59 6.67
C LEU A 215 13.13 12.46 6.26
N PHE A 216 14.32 12.03 6.65
CA PHE A 216 15.56 12.68 6.27
C PHE A 216 15.76 12.66 4.76
N GLU A 217 15.38 11.58 4.07
CA GLU A 217 15.47 11.51 2.60
C GLU A 217 14.48 12.43 1.89
N ILE A 218 13.31 12.64 2.49
CA ILE A 218 12.29 13.58 1.98
C ILE A 218 12.77 15.02 2.13
N TRP A 219 13.36 15.36 3.28
CA TRP A 219 13.82 16.70 3.59
C TRP A 219 15.12 17.06 2.89
N PHE A 220 15.99 16.06 2.68
CA PHE A 220 17.30 16.21 2.05
C PHE A 220 17.47 15.24 0.88
N PRO A 221 16.70 15.40 -0.21
CA PRO A 221 16.69 14.47 -1.33
C PRO A 221 18.03 14.43 -2.10
N LEU A 222 18.85 15.47 -2.00
CA LEU A 222 20.17 15.52 -2.65
C LEU A 222 21.27 14.81 -1.85
N LEU A 223 21.06 14.54 -0.56
CA LEU A 223 22.10 13.92 0.26
C LEU A 223 22.15 12.40 0.04
N PRO A 224 23.34 11.81 -0.14
CA PRO A 224 23.52 10.37 -0.17
C PRO A 224 23.42 9.82 1.26
N THR A 225 22.32 9.13 1.57
CA THR A 225 22.08 8.55 2.91
C THR A 225 22.42 7.05 2.91
N PRO A 226 22.83 6.47 4.05
CA PRO A 226 22.98 5.01 4.17
C PRO A 226 21.72 4.24 3.77
N SER A 227 20.54 4.79 4.06
CA SER A 227 19.26 4.21 3.66
C SER A 227 19.06 4.20 2.13
N LYS A 228 19.40 5.28 1.39
CA LYS A 228 19.39 5.28 -0.08
C LYS A 228 20.34 4.24 -0.67
N PHE A 229 21.54 4.08 -0.09
CA PHE A 229 22.46 3.04 -0.52
C PHE A 229 21.90 1.63 -0.28
N LYS A 230 21.33 1.37 0.90
CA LYS A 230 20.66 0.10 1.20
C LYS A 230 19.53 -0.20 0.21
N LYS A 231 18.70 0.79 -0.12
CA LYS A 231 17.62 0.67 -1.11
C LYS A 231 18.15 0.40 -2.52
N ALA A 232 19.14 1.16 -2.97
CA ALA A 232 19.75 0.95 -4.28
C ALA A 232 20.38 -0.45 -4.40
N TRP A 233 21.05 -0.91 -3.34
CA TRP A 233 21.63 -2.25 -3.28
C TRP A 233 20.57 -3.35 -3.25
N ALA A 234 19.52 -3.20 -2.44
CA ALA A 234 18.38 -4.10 -2.40
C ALA A 234 17.72 -4.24 -3.78
N TYR A 235 17.46 -3.10 -4.43
CA TYR A 235 16.92 -3.05 -5.78
C TYR A 235 17.83 -3.76 -6.79
N ALA A 236 19.15 -3.49 -6.77
CA ALA A 236 20.10 -4.14 -7.65
C ALA A 236 20.12 -5.67 -7.47
N ARG A 237 20.09 -6.15 -6.22
CA ARG A 237 20.04 -7.58 -5.90
C ARG A 237 18.78 -8.26 -6.44
N LEU A 238 17.60 -7.66 -6.20
CA LEU A 238 16.36 -8.16 -6.79
C LEU A 238 16.42 -8.10 -8.31
N HIS A 239 17.04 -7.05 -8.85
CA HIS A 239 17.14 -6.88 -10.28
C HIS A 239 17.92 -8.03 -10.94
N TRP A 240 19.09 -8.36 -10.39
CA TRP A 240 19.90 -9.47 -10.88
C TRP A 240 19.22 -10.83 -10.73
N ILE A 241 18.48 -11.05 -9.64
CA ILE A 241 17.70 -12.29 -9.45
C ILE A 241 16.66 -12.43 -10.56
N VAL A 242 15.84 -11.41 -10.79
CA VAL A 242 14.78 -11.43 -11.82
C VAL A 242 15.39 -11.53 -13.22
N GLN A 243 16.47 -10.78 -13.49
CA GLN A 243 17.19 -10.85 -14.76
C GLN A 243 17.76 -12.26 -15.02
N GLY A 244 18.24 -12.94 -13.99
CA GLY A 244 18.67 -14.34 -14.06
C GLY A 244 17.56 -15.25 -14.58
N PHE A 245 16.34 -15.11 -14.06
CA PHE A 245 15.19 -15.89 -14.53
C PHE A 245 14.79 -15.56 -15.98
N ILE A 246 14.77 -14.28 -16.35
CA ILE A 246 14.49 -13.86 -17.75
C ILE A 246 15.51 -14.50 -18.70
N THR A 247 16.80 -14.45 -18.34
CA THR A 247 17.89 -15.02 -19.14
C THR A 247 17.76 -16.54 -19.25
N ASP A 248 17.46 -17.22 -18.15
CA ASP A 248 17.28 -18.68 -18.15
C ASP A 248 16.10 -19.11 -19.03
N ARG A 249 14.94 -18.45 -18.92
CA ARG A 249 13.76 -18.74 -19.75
C ARG A 249 14.05 -18.54 -21.24
N ARG A 250 14.73 -17.45 -21.62
CA ARG A 250 15.13 -17.21 -23.02
C ARG A 250 16.12 -18.26 -23.53
N ARG A 251 17.08 -18.67 -22.71
CA ARG A 251 18.10 -19.66 -23.07
C ARG A 251 17.52 -21.06 -23.22
N THR A 252 16.60 -21.45 -22.33
CA THR A 252 16.02 -22.81 -22.29
C THR A 252 14.76 -22.96 -23.13
N GLY A 253 14.11 -21.85 -23.50
CA GLY A 253 12.79 -21.85 -24.12
C GLY A 253 11.64 -22.13 -23.16
N ARG A 254 11.91 -22.22 -21.84
CA ARG A 254 10.88 -22.43 -20.81
C ARG A 254 9.93 -21.24 -20.76
N ARG A 255 8.63 -21.53 -20.66
CA ARG A 255 7.55 -20.55 -20.55
C ARG A 255 6.75 -20.82 -19.29
N GLU A 256 6.23 -19.76 -18.67
CA GLU A 256 5.37 -19.82 -17.48
C GLU A 256 4.08 -19.02 -17.70
N SER A 257 3.07 -19.21 -16.86
CA SER A 257 1.79 -18.48 -16.94
C SER A 257 1.73 -17.27 -16.00
N ASP A 258 2.82 -16.51 -15.92
CA ASP A 258 2.97 -15.40 -14.98
C ASP A 258 3.12 -14.03 -15.64
N ALA A 259 3.03 -12.97 -14.83
CA ALA A 259 3.13 -11.59 -15.30
C ALA A 259 4.49 -11.30 -15.95
N MET A 260 5.56 -11.92 -15.47
CA MET A 260 6.88 -11.80 -16.08
C MET A 260 6.89 -12.37 -17.50
N GLN A 261 6.35 -13.58 -17.72
CA GLN A 261 6.24 -14.16 -19.06
C GLN A 261 5.39 -13.29 -19.99
N MET A 262 4.25 -12.79 -19.51
CA MET A 262 3.42 -11.89 -20.30
C MET A 262 4.15 -10.64 -20.77
N MET A 263 5.06 -10.11 -19.95
CA MET A 263 5.89 -8.96 -20.36
C MET A 263 7.03 -9.37 -21.29
N MET A 264 7.60 -10.56 -21.11
CA MET A 264 8.58 -11.11 -22.06
C MET A 264 7.98 -11.30 -23.44
N ASP A 265 6.74 -11.80 -23.52
CA ASP A 265 6.02 -12.03 -24.77
C ASP A 265 5.62 -10.73 -25.48
N GLN A 266 5.49 -9.63 -24.73
CA GLN A 266 5.28 -8.29 -25.25
C GLN A 266 6.59 -7.57 -25.63
N GLU A 267 7.71 -8.29 -25.61
CA GLU A 267 9.03 -7.79 -25.99
C GLU A 267 9.49 -6.58 -25.16
N PHE A 268 9.05 -6.48 -23.91
CA PHE A 268 9.61 -5.49 -22.99
C PHE A 268 11.08 -5.79 -22.69
N THR A 269 11.88 -4.73 -22.56
CA THR A 269 13.29 -4.84 -22.15
C THR A 269 13.40 -5.34 -20.71
N ASP A 270 14.44 -6.11 -20.40
CA ASP A 270 14.65 -6.71 -19.08
C ASP A 270 14.56 -5.70 -17.92
N PRO A 271 15.19 -4.50 -18.01
CA PRO A 271 15.06 -3.51 -16.94
C PRO A 271 13.61 -3.08 -16.67
N VAL A 272 12.78 -2.98 -17.71
CA VAL A 272 11.35 -2.63 -17.58
C VAL A 272 10.58 -3.77 -16.90
N ILE A 273 10.80 -5.01 -17.34
CA ILE A 273 10.17 -6.20 -16.74
C ILE A 273 10.52 -6.27 -15.25
N THR A 274 11.79 -6.07 -14.92
CA THR A 274 12.27 -6.13 -13.55
C THR A 274 11.74 -5.00 -12.67
N VAL A 275 11.71 -3.76 -13.18
CA VAL A 275 11.05 -2.64 -12.50
C VAL A 275 9.58 -2.96 -12.21
N ALA A 276 8.87 -3.55 -13.17
CA ALA A 276 7.46 -3.89 -13.04
C ALA A 276 7.22 -4.99 -11.99
N VAL A 277 7.99 -6.09 -12.02
CA VAL A 277 7.88 -7.18 -11.04
C VAL A 277 8.19 -6.69 -9.63
N ILE A 278 9.27 -5.93 -9.43
CA ILE A 278 9.62 -5.38 -8.11
C ILE A 278 8.59 -4.33 -7.67
N GLY A 279 8.12 -3.49 -8.60
CA GLY A 279 7.09 -2.49 -8.34
C GLY A 279 5.74 -3.09 -7.95
N ALA A 280 5.40 -4.27 -8.46
CA ALA A 280 4.20 -5.01 -8.06
C ALA A 280 4.24 -5.37 -6.56
N MET A 281 5.40 -5.79 -6.06
CA MET A 281 5.57 -6.10 -4.63
C MET A 281 5.36 -4.85 -3.78
N LEU A 282 6.00 -3.73 -4.18
CA LEU A 282 5.90 -2.42 -3.52
C LEU A 282 4.46 -1.89 -3.45
N ALA A 283 3.67 -2.11 -4.51
CA ALA A 283 2.29 -1.65 -4.56
C ALA A 283 1.33 -2.53 -3.76
N GLY A 284 1.56 -3.86 -3.77
CA GLY A 284 0.58 -4.84 -3.32
C GLY A 284 0.81 -5.40 -1.92
N VAL A 285 2.04 -5.79 -1.59
CA VAL A 285 2.32 -6.69 -0.46
C VAL A 285 1.93 -6.05 0.86
N LEU A 286 2.47 -4.86 1.16
CA LEU A 286 2.20 -4.18 2.43
C LEU A 286 0.70 -3.94 2.65
N ASN A 287 -0.01 -3.47 1.62
CA ASN A 287 -1.44 -3.17 1.74
C ASN A 287 -2.25 -4.45 1.98
N MET A 288 -1.99 -5.53 1.24
CA MET A 288 -2.71 -6.79 1.43
C MET A 288 -2.37 -7.45 2.77
N THR A 289 -1.12 -7.38 3.22
CA THR A 289 -0.71 -7.90 4.54
C THR A 289 -1.44 -7.18 5.66
N VAL A 290 -1.45 -5.85 5.66
CA VAL A 290 -2.11 -5.07 6.72
C VAL A 290 -3.63 -5.27 6.69
N ASN A 291 -4.25 -5.27 5.52
CA ASN A 291 -5.70 -5.51 5.42
C ASN A 291 -6.09 -6.94 5.80
N GLY A 292 -5.31 -7.94 5.37
CA GLY A 292 -5.52 -9.33 5.77
C GLY A 292 -5.36 -9.53 7.28
N ALA A 293 -4.34 -8.91 7.87
CA ALA A 293 -4.11 -8.93 9.31
C ALA A 293 -5.28 -8.31 10.08
N TRP A 294 -5.74 -7.13 9.68
CA TRP A 294 -6.89 -6.50 10.33
C TRP A 294 -8.19 -7.26 10.11
N ASN A 295 -8.40 -7.83 8.93
CA ASN A 295 -9.59 -8.66 8.66
C ASN A 295 -9.62 -9.86 9.62
N LEU A 296 -8.48 -10.55 9.77
CA LEU A 296 -8.33 -11.62 10.76
C LEU A 296 -8.60 -11.13 12.19
N LEU A 297 -8.01 -10.00 12.60
CA LEU A 297 -8.20 -9.45 13.95
C LEU A 297 -9.66 -9.07 14.22
N TYR A 298 -10.33 -8.40 13.27
CA TYR A 298 -11.75 -8.06 13.42
C TYR A 298 -12.63 -9.31 13.48
N LEU A 299 -12.36 -10.34 12.67
CA LEU A 299 -13.06 -11.63 12.76
C LEU A 299 -12.85 -12.30 14.12
N ALA A 300 -11.60 -12.35 14.60
CA ALA A 300 -11.23 -12.95 15.88
C ALA A 300 -11.89 -12.23 17.05
N HIS A 301 -12.00 -10.90 16.98
CA HIS A 301 -12.60 -10.08 18.02
C HIS A 301 -14.13 -9.99 17.93
N ASN A 302 -14.75 -10.42 16.80
CA ASN A 302 -16.20 -10.38 16.60
C ASN A 302 -16.76 -11.78 16.27
N PRO A 303 -17.00 -12.63 17.28
CA PRO A 303 -17.48 -14.00 17.09
C PRO A 303 -18.79 -14.11 16.28
N ASN A 304 -19.67 -13.11 16.37
CA ASN A 304 -20.91 -13.06 15.60
C ASN A 304 -20.64 -12.98 14.09
N TRP A 305 -19.68 -12.15 13.67
CA TRP A 305 -19.29 -12.02 12.26
C TRP A 305 -18.52 -13.24 11.77
N LEU A 306 -17.63 -13.78 12.60
CA LEU A 306 -16.95 -15.04 12.32
C LEU A 306 -17.94 -16.20 12.12
N SER A 307 -18.95 -16.34 12.97
CA SER A 307 -19.99 -17.37 12.85
C SER A 307 -20.80 -17.26 11.55
N LYS A 308 -21.18 -16.04 11.17
CA LYS A 308 -21.86 -15.80 9.89
C LYS A 308 -20.98 -16.16 8.69
N LEU A 309 -19.71 -15.76 8.70
CA LEU A 309 -18.76 -16.11 7.64
C LEU A 309 -18.50 -17.62 7.59
N ARG A 310 -18.41 -18.29 8.75
CA ARG A 310 -18.32 -19.75 8.82
C ARG A 310 -19.51 -20.42 8.14
N THR A 311 -20.71 -19.94 8.40
CA THR A 311 -21.93 -20.48 7.78
C THR A 311 -21.86 -20.36 6.25
N GLU A 312 -21.43 -19.22 5.72
CA GLU A 312 -21.22 -19.00 4.28
C GLU A 312 -20.17 -19.98 3.71
N VAL A 313 -19.04 -20.13 4.39
CA VAL A 313 -17.96 -21.06 4.00
C VAL A 313 -18.43 -22.51 4.03
N ASP A 314 -19.12 -22.94 5.08
CA ASP A 314 -19.62 -24.30 5.22
C ASP A 314 -20.68 -24.62 4.15
N GLN A 315 -21.55 -23.67 3.82
CA GLN A 315 -22.52 -23.82 2.73
C GLN A 315 -21.85 -24.03 1.37
N ALA A 316 -20.81 -23.25 1.05
CA ALA A 316 -20.02 -23.46 -0.15
C ALA A 316 -19.38 -24.86 -0.16
N ILE A 317 -18.81 -25.29 0.98
CA ILE A 317 -18.22 -26.63 1.08
C ILE A 317 -19.27 -27.72 0.83
N VAL A 318 -20.44 -27.67 1.47
CA VAL A 318 -21.52 -28.64 1.28
C VAL A 318 -21.97 -28.69 -0.18
N LYS A 319 -22.14 -27.51 -0.82
CA LYS A 319 -22.59 -27.40 -2.20
C LYS A 319 -21.66 -28.08 -3.19
N TYR A 320 -20.34 -27.93 -3.01
CA TYR A 320 -19.36 -28.45 -3.95
C TYR A 320 -18.81 -29.82 -3.53
N ARG A 321 -18.86 -30.25 -2.27
CA ARG A 321 -18.31 -31.54 -1.82
C ARG A 321 -18.90 -32.74 -2.57
N ARG A 322 -18.06 -33.71 -2.93
CA ARG A 322 -18.44 -34.95 -3.64
C ARG A 322 -18.50 -36.18 -2.75
N SER A 323 -17.72 -36.21 -1.67
CA SER A 323 -17.72 -37.30 -0.69
C SER A 323 -17.44 -36.78 0.72
N ALA A 324 -17.88 -37.53 1.74
CA ALA A 324 -17.76 -37.12 3.14
C ALA A 324 -16.29 -36.91 3.59
N ASN A 325 -15.36 -37.69 3.03
CA ASN A 325 -13.95 -37.68 3.43
C ASN A 325 -13.07 -36.80 2.52
N GLU A 326 -13.68 -35.96 1.67
CA GLU A 326 -12.93 -35.09 0.77
C GLU A 326 -12.25 -33.95 1.52
N ASP A 327 -10.96 -33.73 1.23
CA ASP A 327 -10.19 -32.62 1.77
C ASP A 327 -10.77 -31.29 1.28
N VAL A 328 -10.78 -30.32 2.18
CA VAL A 328 -11.38 -28.99 1.94
C VAL A 328 -10.69 -28.26 0.80
N SER A 329 -9.37 -28.43 0.64
CA SER A 329 -8.63 -27.82 -0.45
C SER A 329 -9.04 -28.39 -1.81
N ASP A 330 -9.37 -29.68 -1.89
CA ASP A 330 -9.88 -30.30 -3.13
C ASP A 330 -11.29 -29.82 -3.47
N VAL A 331 -12.14 -29.58 -2.46
CA VAL A 331 -13.44 -28.92 -2.68
C VAL A 331 -13.23 -27.52 -3.25
N PHE A 332 -12.34 -26.73 -2.66
CA PHE A 332 -12.05 -25.35 -3.08
C PHE A 332 -11.39 -25.24 -4.46
N LYS A 333 -10.57 -26.21 -4.86
CA LYS A 333 -10.00 -26.28 -6.22
C LYS A 333 -11.05 -26.48 -7.31
N ARG A 334 -12.23 -26.98 -6.95
CA ARG A 334 -13.33 -27.22 -7.90
C ARG A 334 -14.22 -26.00 -8.09
N LEU A 335 -14.13 -25.00 -7.22
CA LEU A 335 -14.79 -23.70 -7.43
C LEU A 335 -14.09 -22.99 -8.59
N GLY A 336 -14.86 -22.61 -9.61
CA GLY A 336 -14.36 -21.73 -10.67
C GLY A 336 -14.16 -20.31 -10.15
N LEU A 337 -13.53 -19.45 -10.95
CA LEU A 337 -13.34 -18.04 -10.60
C LEU A 337 -14.65 -17.35 -10.22
N LYS A 338 -15.71 -17.57 -11.01
CA LYS A 338 -17.03 -16.97 -10.73
C LYS A 338 -17.65 -17.46 -9.43
N ASP A 339 -17.40 -18.71 -9.05
CA ASP A 339 -17.89 -19.25 -7.78
C ASP A 339 -17.13 -18.59 -6.62
N TRP A 340 -15.80 -18.49 -6.71
CA TRP A 340 -15.01 -17.73 -5.73
C TRP A 340 -15.44 -16.26 -5.59
N GLU A 341 -15.91 -15.61 -6.65
CA GLU A 341 -16.38 -14.23 -6.60
C GLU A 341 -17.83 -14.08 -6.11
N SER A 342 -18.62 -15.15 -6.08
CA SER A 342 -20.07 -15.08 -5.83
C SER A 342 -20.54 -15.83 -4.59
N GLU A 343 -19.83 -16.86 -4.13
CA GLU A 343 -20.19 -17.66 -2.95
C GLU A 343 -19.82 -16.97 -1.63
N PHE A 344 -18.97 -15.94 -1.65
CA PHE A 344 -18.44 -15.30 -0.43
C PHE A 344 -18.77 -13.78 -0.29
N PRO A 345 -20.05 -13.35 -0.46
CA PRO A 345 -20.40 -11.93 -0.39
C PRO A 345 -20.16 -11.32 1.00
N LEU A 346 -20.30 -12.08 2.09
CA LEU A 346 -20.06 -11.55 3.43
C LEU A 346 -18.58 -11.23 3.65
N PHE A 347 -17.66 -12.07 3.15
CA PHE A 347 -16.23 -11.72 3.17
C PHE A 347 -15.98 -10.37 2.49
N GLU A 348 -16.62 -10.10 1.35
CA GLU A 348 -16.45 -8.84 0.62
C GLU A 348 -16.96 -7.64 1.43
N GLN A 349 -18.06 -7.78 2.17
CA GLN A 349 -18.55 -6.75 3.09
C GLN A 349 -17.57 -6.51 4.24
N ILE A 350 -17.06 -7.59 4.86
CA ILE A 350 -16.09 -7.55 5.95
C ILE A 350 -14.81 -6.86 5.50
N LEU A 351 -14.23 -7.30 4.37
CA LEU A 351 -13.02 -6.71 3.81
C LEU A 351 -13.22 -5.23 3.48
N LYS A 352 -14.37 -4.87 2.90
CA LYS A 352 -14.70 -3.48 2.59
C LYS A 352 -14.77 -2.63 3.86
N GLU A 353 -15.36 -3.14 4.95
CA GLU A 353 -15.41 -2.44 6.22
C GLU A 353 -14.03 -2.32 6.88
N THR A 354 -13.26 -3.41 6.89
CA THR A 354 -11.86 -3.38 7.33
C THR A 354 -11.08 -2.31 6.59
N MET A 355 -11.20 -2.24 5.25
CA MET A 355 -10.54 -1.23 4.44
C MET A 355 -11.01 0.19 4.73
N ARG A 356 -12.27 0.40 5.14
CA ARG A 356 -12.77 1.72 5.54
C ARG A 356 -11.98 2.27 6.72
N PHE A 357 -11.67 1.42 7.70
CA PHE A 357 -10.83 1.76 8.84
C PHE A 357 -9.36 1.83 8.46
N THR A 358 -8.78 0.74 7.94
CA THR A 358 -7.34 0.69 7.67
C THR A 358 -6.88 1.71 6.64
N MET A 359 -7.76 2.19 5.74
CA MET A 359 -7.45 3.26 4.81
C MET A 359 -8.06 4.60 5.22
N ALA A 360 -7.89 5.04 6.47
CA ALA A 360 -8.28 6.39 6.91
C ALA A 360 -7.11 7.40 6.99
N GLY A 361 -5.93 7.04 6.45
CA GLY A 361 -4.75 7.92 6.40
C GLY A 361 -4.78 8.97 5.27
N GLN A 362 -3.62 9.58 5.01
CA GLN A 362 -3.46 10.52 3.90
C GLN A 362 -3.11 9.87 2.56
N ILE A 363 -3.68 10.40 1.48
CA ILE A 363 -3.26 10.12 0.09
C ILE A 363 -2.71 11.39 -0.56
N VAL A 364 -1.66 11.23 -1.37
CA VAL A 364 -0.91 12.36 -1.95
C VAL A 364 -0.86 12.28 -3.47
N ARG A 365 -1.00 13.42 -4.14
CA ARG A 365 -0.85 13.55 -5.60
C ARG A 365 -0.04 14.77 -5.97
N LYS A 366 0.80 14.67 -7.00
CA LYS A 366 1.60 15.80 -7.48
C LYS A 366 0.92 16.45 -8.67
N ASN A 367 0.83 17.78 -8.68
CA ASN A 367 0.44 18.51 -9.87
C ASN A 367 1.58 18.49 -10.91
N ILE A 368 1.43 17.65 -11.93
CA ILE A 368 2.35 17.52 -13.07
C ILE A 368 1.96 18.41 -14.25
N GLY A 369 0.90 19.22 -14.10
CA GLY A 369 0.44 20.16 -15.12
C GLY A 369 1.35 21.38 -15.25
N ASN A 370 1.24 22.08 -16.37
CA ASN A 370 1.95 23.34 -16.60
C ASN A 370 1.33 24.56 -15.88
N LYS A 371 0.17 24.40 -15.23
CA LYS A 371 -0.61 25.44 -14.54
C LYS A 371 -1.18 24.87 -13.24
N GLY A 372 -1.69 25.76 -12.38
CA GLY A 372 -2.46 25.36 -11.20
C GLY A 372 -3.73 24.55 -11.57
N VAL A 373 -4.20 23.76 -10.61
CA VAL A 373 -5.47 23.03 -10.68
C VAL A 373 -6.47 23.74 -9.78
N SER A 374 -7.54 24.32 -10.35
CA SER A 374 -8.63 24.92 -9.60
C SER A 374 -9.43 23.87 -8.84
N VAL A 375 -9.94 24.22 -7.67
CA VAL A 375 -10.68 23.31 -6.78
C VAL A 375 -12.13 23.80 -6.69
N GLY A 376 -13.01 23.30 -7.55
CA GLY A 376 -14.38 23.81 -7.65
C GLY A 376 -14.39 25.29 -8.04
N ASP A 377 -15.29 26.05 -7.42
CA ASP A 377 -15.47 27.50 -7.62
C ASP A 377 -14.68 28.35 -6.61
N THR A 378 -13.64 27.79 -5.99
CA THR A 378 -12.80 28.54 -5.05
C THR A 378 -11.79 29.44 -5.76
N ASP A 379 -11.34 30.48 -5.08
CA ASP A 379 -10.32 31.40 -5.58
C ASP A 379 -8.88 30.83 -5.55
N PHE A 380 -8.70 29.64 -4.97
CA PHE A 380 -7.40 29.01 -4.85
C PHE A 380 -7.19 27.86 -5.85
N VAL A 381 -5.92 27.55 -6.08
CA VAL A 381 -5.47 26.47 -6.94
C VAL A 381 -4.46 25.60 -6.21
N ILE A 382 -4.33 24.35 -6.61
CA ILE A 382 -3.16 23.52 -6.32
C ILE A 382 -2.07 23.95 -7.32
N PRO A 383 -1.00 24.65 -6.92
CA PRO A 383 -0.03 25.20 -7.86
C PRO A 383 0.72 24.10 -8.61
N LYS A 384 1.36 24.49 -9.72
CA LYS A 384 2.28 23.60 -10.44
C LYS A 384 3.36 23.06 -9.49
N ASP A 385 3.74 21.80 -9.68
CA ASP A 385 4.76 21.08 -8.90
C ASP A 385 4.45 20.88 -7.41
N SER A 386 3.31 21.39 -6.93
CA SER A 386 2.84 21.18 -5.56
C SER A 386 2.22 19.80 -5.38
N LEU A 387 2.27 19.30 -4.15
CA LEU A 387 1.62 18.07 -3.72
C LEU A 387 0.27 18.40 -3.09
N ALA A 388 -0.81 17.88 -3.66
CA ALA A 388 -2.10 17.86 -2.98
C ALA A 388 -2.14 16.68 -2.00
N VAL A 389 -2.68 16.92 -0.80
CA VAL A 389 -2.94 15.90 0.23
C VAL A 389 -4.43 15.87 0.54
N TYR A 390 -5.00 14.68 0.59
CA TYR A 390 -6.38 14.46 1.03
C TYR A 390 -6.39 13.47 2.21
N SER A 391 -7.10 13.81 3.29
CA SER A 391 -7.33 12.87 4.41
C SER A 391 -8.47 11.94 4.04
N VAL A 392 -8.23 10.62 3.95
CA VAL A 392 -9.29 9.67 3.59
C VAL A 392 -10.35 9.56 4.67
N GLU A 393 -10.00 9.88 5.92
CA GLU A 393 -10.94 10.03 7.04
C GLU A 393 -12.13 10.94 6.68
N ASP A 394 -11.91 12.00 5.90
CA ASP A 394 -12.96 12.93 5.46
C ASP A 394 -14.05 12.27 4.60
N ALA A 395 -13.78 11.09 4.03
CA ALA A 395 -14.77 10.32 3.29
C ALA A 395 -15.21 9.08 4.07
N HIS A 396 -14.25 8.31 4.60
CA HIS A 396 -14.51 7.05 5.28
C HIS A 396 -15.18 7.20 6.64
N MET A 397 -14.95 8.32 7.34
CA MET A 397 -15.51 8.58 8.67
C MET A 397 -16.58 9.69 8.66
N ASP A 398 -17.14 10.01 7.49
CA ASP A 398 -18.16 11.04 7.34
C ASP A 398 -19.54 10.53 7.80
N PRO A 399 -20.13 11.10 8.88
CA PRO A 399 -21.43 10.67 9.39
C PRO A 399 -22.61 10.96 8.44
N SER A 400 -22.41 11.80 7.42
CA SER A 400 -23.41 12.02 6.36
C SER A 400 -23.41 10.90 5.30
N VAL A 401 -22.35 10.09 5.27
CA VAL A 401 -22.14 9.00 4.31
C VAL A 401 -22.30 7.63 4.98
N TYR A 402 -21.77 7.49 6.18
CA TYR A 402 -21.75 6.26 6.96
C TYR A 402 -22.39 6.51 8.32
N ARG A 403 -23.44 5.76 8.65
CA ARG A 403 -24.05 5.84 9.97
C ARG A 403 -23.10 5.26 11.02
N ASP A 404 -22.99 5.93 12.16
CA ASP A 404 -22.10 5.56 13.26
C ASP A 404 -20.68 5.24 12.73
N PRO A 405 -20.01 6.21 12.07
CA PRO A 405 -18.85 5.94 11.22
C PRO A 405 -17.64 5.39 11.98
N LEU A 406 -17.58 5.51 13.29
CA LEU A 406 -16.50 4.98 14.11
C LEU A 406 -16.74 3.53 14.55
N GLU A 407 -17.92 2.97 14.28
CA GLU A 407 -18.25 1.57 14.56
C GLU A 407 -17.89 0.68 13.36
N TRP A 408 -17.21 -0.43 13.65
CA TRP A 408 -16.90 -1.44 12.64
C TRP A 408 -18.13 -2.34 12.44
N ASP A 409 -18.86 -2.13 11.35
CA ASP A 409 -20.08 -2.86 11.04
C ASP A 409 -20.17 -3.24 9.54
N PRO A 410 -19.83 -4.49 9.18
CA PRO A 410 -20.03 -5.01 7.82
C PRO A 410 -21.47 -4.93 7.31
N SER A 411 -22.47 -4.92 8.20
CA SER A 411 -23.89 -4.91 7.83
C SER A 411 -24.31 -3.63 7.09
N ARG A 412 -23.50 -2.57 7.13
CA ARG A 412 -23.75 -1.32 6.39
C ARG A 412 -23.79 -1.50 4.87
N TYR A 413 -23.23 -2.61 4.39
CA TYR A 413 -23.23 -2.99 2.98
C TYR A 413 -24.28 -4.06 2.64
N ASP A 414 -25.20 -4.35 3.57
CA ASP A 414 -26.34 -5.21 3.28
C ASP A 414 -27.23 -4.58 2.21
N LYS A 415 -27.84 -5.45 1.41
CA LYS A 415 -28.78 -5.05 0.35
C LYS A 415 -29.86 -4.15 0.94
N GLY A 416 -29.99 -2.93 0.41
CA GLY A 416 -30.97 -1.94 0.87
C GLY A 416 -30.46 -0.95 1.91
N LYS A 417 -29.28 -1.15 2.52
CA LYS A 417 -28.56 -0.10 3.25
C LYS A 417 -27.59 0.63 2.33
N ASP A 418 -26.74 -0.14 1.64
CA ASP A 418 -25.86 0.33 0.56
C ASP A 418 -25.08 1.62 0.89
N GLU A 419 -24.63 1.75 2.15
CA GLU A 419 -23.96 2.95 2.64
C GLU A 419 -22.70 3.26 1.82
N GLY A 420 -22.47 4.56 1.60
CA GLY A 420 -21.43 5.04 0.70
C GLY A 420 -21.76 4.93 -0.79
N LEU A 421 -22.63 4.05 -1.28
CA LEU A 421 -22.89 3.95 -2.73
C LEU A 421 -23.56 5.21 -3.31
N GLN A 422 -24.29 5.95 -2.48
CA GLN A 422 -25.03 7.15 -2.88
C GLN A 422 -24.16 8.41 -2.99
N SER A 423 -22.96 8.41 -2.40
CA SER A 423 -22.04 9.55 -2.44
C SER A 423 -20.85 9.22 -3.34
N PRO A 424 -20.65 9.96 -4.46
CA PRO A 424 -19.51 9.75 -5.33
C PRO A 424 -18.20 9.85 -4.57
N HIS A 425 -17.31 8.90 -4.82
CA HIS A 425 -15.98 8.86 -4.21
C HIS A 425 -15.98 8.77 -2.66
N SER A 426 -17.05 8.27 -2.05
CA SER A 426 -17.16 8.01 -0.60
C SER A 426 -16.20 6.91 -0.10
N PHE A 427 -16.06 5.83 -0.88
CA PHE A 427 -15.18 4.71 -0.57
C PHE A 427 -13.91 4.78 -1.41
N LEU A 428 -12.76 4.91 -0.74
CA LEU A 428 -11.43 5.10 -1.32
C LEU A 428 -10.49 3.92 -1.06
N GLY A 429 -10.96 2.83 -0.46
CA GLY A 429 -10.13 1.65 -0.15
C GLY A 429 -9.45 1.03 -1.39
N TRP A 430 -10.12 1.02 -2.54
CA TRP A 430 -9.53 0.57 -3.81
C TRP A 430 -9.09 1.72 -4.71
N GLY A 431 -8.92 2.93 -4.13
CA GLY A 431 -8.85 4.17 -4.89
C GLY A 431 -10.17 4.50 -5.61
N SER A 432 -10.21 5.65 -6.28
CA SER A 432 -11.39 6.09 -7.01
C SER A 432 -11.04 7.09 -8.12
N GLY A 433 -11.99 7.39 -9.01
CA GLY A 433 -11.77 8.24 -10.18
C GLY A 433 -10.71 7.65 -11.13
N ASN A 434 -9.75 8.47 -11.54
CA ASN A 434 -8.69 8.06 -12.49
C ASN A 434 -7.63 7.13 -11.87
N HIS A 435 -7.73 6.83 -10.57
CA HIS A 435 -6.71 6.09 -9.82
C HIS A 435 -7.34 4.93 -9.05
N ARG A 436 -8.35 4.29 -9.65
CA ARG A 436 -8.85 3.01 -9.16
C ARG A 436 -7.75 1.94 -9.31
N CYS A 437 -7.61 1.10 -8.30
CA CYS A 437 -6.62 0.04 -8.24
C CYS A 437 -6.81 -0.92 -9.44
N PRO A 438 -5.81 -1.07 -10.32
CA PRO A 438 -5.90 -1.99 -11.47
C PRO A 438 -5.84 -3.46 -11.04
N ALA A 439 -5.29 -3.73 -9.85
CA ALA A 439 -5.09 -5.06 -9.28
C ALA A 439 -6.23 -5.55 -8.38
N MET A 440 -7.29 -4.75 -8.21
CA MET A 440 -8.35 -4.96 -7.20
C MET A 440 -8.86 -6.40 -7.16
N ARG A 441 -9.12 -6.99 -8.33
CA ARG A 441 -9.78 -8.30 -8.43
C ARG A 441 -8.90 -9.44 -7.90
N PHE A 442 -7.64 -9.52 -8.34
CA PHE A 442 -6.75 -10.56 -7.81
C PHE A 442 -6.28 -10.25 -6.38
N SER A 443 -6.19 -8.97 -5.99
CA SER A 443 -5.89 -8.61 -4.59
C SER A 443 -6.98 -9.05 -3.63
N LYS A 444 -8.26 -8.97 -4.04
CA LYS A 444 -9.38 -9.54 -3.29
C LYS A 444 -9.21 -11.05 -3.14
N LEU A 445 -8.92 -11.77 -4.22
CA LEU A 445 -8.69 -13.22 -4.16
C LEU A 445 -7.49 -13.61 -3.28
N ASN A 446 -6.39 -12.86 -3.34
CA ASN A 446 -5.22 -13.09 -2.48
C ASN A 446 -5.53 -13.00 -0.99
N MET A 447 -6.55 -12.22 -0.58
CA MET A 447 -7.01 -12.17 0.81
C MET A 447 -8.16 -13.15 1.08
N LEU A 448 -9.10 -13.30 0.14
CA LEU A 448 -10.27 -14.16 0.25
C LEU A 448 -9.89 -15.63 0.42
N VAL A 449 -9.07 -16.16 -0.48
CA VAL A 449 -8.70 -17.59 -0.50
C VAL A 449 -8.10 -18.02 0.84
N PRO A 450 -7.03 -17.38 1.37
CA PRO A 450 -6.50 -17.79 2.66
C PRO A 450 -7.45 -17.54 3.83
N THR A 451 -8.26 -16.47 3.83
CA THR A 451 -9.24 -16.25 4.90
C THR A 451 -10.33 -17.33 4.91
N VAL A 452 -10.90 -17.68 3.76
CA VAL A 452 -11.89 -18.75 3.65
C VAL A 452 -11.31 -20.08 4.10
N MET A 453 -10.09 -20.41 3.66
CA MET A 453 -9.41 -21.63 4.10
C MET A 453 -9.12 -21.65 5.59
N LEU A 454 -8.72 -20.51 6.15
CA LEU A 454 -8.50 -20.36 7.59
C LEU A 454 -9.80 -20.58 8.38
N VAL A 455 -10.88 -19.92 7.99
CA VAL A 455 -12.23 -20.07 8.61
C VAL A 455 -12.75 -21.50 8.48
N ALA A 456 -12.41 -22.17 7.38
CA ALA A 456 -12.79 -23.55 7.14
C ALA A 456 -12.03 -24.52 8.06
N LEU A 457 -10.76 -24.27 8.36
CA LEU A 457 -9.84 -25.24 8.97
C LEU A 457 -9.52 -24.97 10.45
N TYR A 458 -9.67 -23.73 10.93
CA TYR A 458 -9.22 -23.32 12.25
C TYR A 458 -10.29 -22.54 13.03
N ASP A 459 -10.27 -22.77 14.34
CA ASP A 459 -10.74 -21.83 15.33
C ASP A 459 -9.61 -20.87 15.70
N PHE A 460 -9.95 -19.59 15.93
CA PHE A 460 -8.98 -18.57 16.25
C PHE A 460 -9.56 -17.45 17.10
N GLU A 461 -8.73 -16.91 17.98
CA GLU A 461 -9.08 -15.83 18.90
C GLU A 461 -7.86 -14.95 19.17
N VAL A 462 -8.12 -13.70 19.60
CA VAL A 462 -7.05 -12.75 19.97
C VAL A 462 -6.37 -13.23 21.25
N CYS A 463 -5.04 -13.12 21.31
CA CYS A 463 -4.25 -13.45 22.48
C CYS A 463 -3.15 -12.42 22.77
N ASN A 464 -2.61 -12.47 23.99
CA ASN A 464 -1.41 -11.72 24.37
C ASN A 464 -0.12 -12.41 23.87
N ASP A 465 1.03 -11.78 24.09
CA ASP A 465 2.36 -12.31 23.71
C ASP A 465 2.68 -13.68 24.37
N GLN A 466 1.95 -14.07 25.42
CA GLN A 466 2.08 -15.35 26.11
C GLN A 466 1.09 -16.42 25.59
N GLY A 467 0.24 -16.09 24.62
CA GLY A 467 -0.75 -17.02 24.06
C GLY A 467 -2.04 -17.15 24.89
N GLU A 468 -2.25 -16.30 25.89
CA GLU A 468 -3.49 -16.30 26.69
C GLU A 468 -4.58 -15.51 25.97
N SER A 469 -5.81 -16.05 25.95
CA SER A 469 -6.96 -15.38 25.31
C SER A 469 -7.16 -13.97 25.85
N SER A 470 -7.42 -13.01 24.97
CA SER A 470 -7.69 -11.63 25.33
C SER A 470 -9.00 -11.15 24.73
N ASN A 471 -9.82 -10.53 25.59
CA ASN A 471 -11.03 -9.78 25.20
C ASN A 471 -10.80 -8.26 25.26
N GLU A 472 -9.55 -7.83 25.42
CA GLU A 472 -9.24 -6.40 25.39
C GLU A 472 -9.57 -5.81 24.02
N PRO A 473 -9.97 -4.52 23.96
CA PRO A 473 -10.18 -3.85 22.68
C PRO A 473 -8.95 -3.98 21.79
N LEU A 474 -9.16 -4.23 20.51
CA LEU A 474 -8.08 -4.19 19.52
C LEU A 474 -7.34 -2.84 19.61
N PRO A 475 -6.02 -2.80 19.39
CA PRO A 475 -5.27 -1.56 19.44
C PRO A 475 -5.77 -0.57 18.38
N SER A 476 -5.40 0.68 18.55
CA SER A 476 -5.70 1.71 17.57
C SER A 476 -4.91 1.51 16.26
N LEU A 477 -5.44 2.10 15.20
CA LEU A 477 -4.77 2.21 13.91
C LEU A 477 -3.87 3.47 13.89
N SER A 478 -2.58 3.30 13.63
CA SER A 478 -1.68 4.42 13.31
C SER A 478 -1.64 4.63 11.80
N TYR A 479 -1.94 5.86 11.38
CA TYR A 479 -1.87 6.30 9.99
C TYR A 479 -0.66 7.19 9.69
N ASP A 480 0.31 7.24 10.62
CA ASP A 480 1.47 8.13 10.50
C ASP A 480 2.48 7.64 9.47
N GLY A 481 2.38 6.36 9.09
CA GLY A 481 3.09 5.75 7.97
C GLY A 481 2.51 6.10 6.59
N VAL A 482 3.05 5.46 5.56
CA VAL A 482 2.46 5.45 4.21
C VAL A 482 1.67 4.16 4.03
N GLY A 483 0.49 4.25 3.41
CA GLY A 483 -0.37 3.10 3.14
C GLY A 483 -1.44 2.89 4.21
N SER A 484 -1.85 1.63 4.38
CA SER A 484 -2.84 1.23 5.39
C SER A 484 -2.32 1.39 6.82
N GLY A 485 -3.25 1.73 7.73
CA GLY A 485 -2.98 1.92 9.14
C GLY A 485 -2.52 0.63 9.81
N ARG A 486 -1.44 0.72 10.58
CA ARG A 486 -0.87 -0.42 11.31
C ARG A 486 -1.36 -0.43 12.76
N PRO A 487 -1.39 -1.59 13.43
CA PRO A 487 -1.61 -1.65 14.87
C PRO A 487 -0.62 -0.75 15.62
N THR A 488 -1.08 0.05 16.59
CA THR A 488 -0.21 0.87 17.46
C THR A 488 0.56 0.04 18.49
N GLY A 489 0.21 -1.23 18.67
CA GLY A 489 0.85 -2.17 19.57
C GLY A 489 0.88 -3.57 18.97
N LYS A 490 1.54 -4.51 19.66
CA LYS A 490 1.52 -5.91 19.25
C LYS A 490 0.15 -6.51 19.53
N VAL A 491 -0.31 -7.36 18.61
CA VAL A 491 -1.51 -8.17 18.77
C VAL A 491 -1.21 -9.52 18.20
N HIS A 492 -1.53 -10.56 18.95
CA HIS A 492 -1.34 -11.91 18.51
C HIS A 492 -2.69 -12.61 18.35
N VAL A 493 -2.68 -13.66 17.54
CA VAL A 493 -3.80 -14.58 17.36
C VAL A 493 -3.29 -15.98 17.67
N LYS A 494 -4.12 -16.78 18.31
CA LYS A 494 -3.84 -18.21 18.46
C LYS A 494 -4.85 -19.03 17.66
N PHE A 495 -4.41 -20.20 17.23
CA PHE A 495 -5.17 -21.07 16.36
C PHE A 495 -5.34 -22.45 16.99
N SER A 496 -6.50 -23.04 16.82
CA SER A 496 -6.76 -24.45 17.10
C SER A 496 -7.46 -25.10 15.90
N PRO A 497 -7.26 -26.40 15.64
CA PRO A 497 -7.92 -27.08 14.53
C PRO A 497 -9.44 -27.07 14.77
N ARG A 498 -10.20 -26.68 13.75
CA ARG A 498 -11.65 -26.67 13.83
C ARG A 498 -12.19 -28.08 13.76
N THR A 499 -12.96 -28.51 14.74
CA THR A 499 -13.76 -29.74 14.67
C THR A 499 -15.05 -29.46 13.89
N ARG A 500 -15.31 -30.23 12.83
CA ARG A 500 -16.55 -30.14 12.05
C ARG A 500 -17.48 -31.27 12.45
N GLU A 501 -18.45 -30.98 13.30
CA GLU A 501 -19.55 -31.91 13.55
C GLU A 501 -20.59 -31.75 12.42
N GLY A 502 -20.74 -32.78 11.58
CA GLY A 502 -21.90 -32.91 10.68
C GLY A 502 -21.88 -32.14 9.35
N VAL A 503 -20.72 -31.74 8.81
CA VAL A 503 -20.55 -31.15 7.47
C VAL A 503 -19.74 -32.04 6.55
#